data_AF-A0A520GLF8-F1
#
_entry.id   AF-A0A520GLF8-F1
#
_cell.length_a   1.000
_cell.length_b   1.000
_cell.length_c   1.000
_cell.angle_alpha   90.00
_cell.angle_beta   90.00
_cell.angle_gamma   90.00
#
_symmetry.space_group_name_H-M   'P 1'
#
loop_
_entity.id
_entity.type
_entity.pdbx_description
1 polymer ?
#
loop_
_entity_poly.entity_id
_entity_poly.type
_entity_poly.pdbx_seq_one_letter_code
_entity_poly.pdbx_strand_id
1 'polypeptide(L)' 'MTVNVETLDKLERKITLTLPVGTIQSEVDSRLKKLARTVKMDGFRPGKVPMNVVAQR' A
#
# COMPACT_ATOMS: atom_id res chain seq x y z
N MET A 1 4.69 0.45 -15.33
CA MET A 1 5.66 1.14 -14.46
C MET A 1 6.60 1.86 -15.39
N THR A 2 6.58 3.19 -15.41
CA THR A 2 7.45 4.02 -16.26
C THR A 2 8.42 4.77 -15.37
N VAL A 3 9.70 4.70 -15.70
CA VAL A 3 10.79 5.31 -14.91
C VAL A 3 11.50 6.31 -15.80
N ASN A 4 11.33 7.59 -15.52
CA ASN A 4 12.09 8.65 -16.18
C ASN A 4 13.24 9.04 -15.26
N VAL A 5 14.47 8.86 -15.72
CA VAL A 5 15.67 9.30 -15.01
C VAL A 5 16.23 10.51 -15.73
N GLU A 6 16.11 11.67 -15.09
CA GLU A 6 16.73 12.91 -15.55
C GLU A 6 18.10 13.04 -14.86
N THR A 7 19.16 13.11 -15.66
CA THR A 7 20.51 13.43 -15.17
C THR A 7 20.64 14.94 -15.05
N LEU A 8 20.80 15.44 -13.82
CA LEU A 8 21.18 16.82 -13.55
C LEU A 8 22.72 16.91 -13.57
N ASP A 9 23.29 17.98 -13.02
CA ASP A 9 24.73 18.23 -13.08
C ASP A 9 25.54 17.41 -12.06
N LYS A 10 26.79 17.11 -12.38
CA LYS A 10 27.78 16.30 -11.63
C LYS A 10 27.34 14.87 -11.25
N LEU A 11 26.58 14.71 -10.17
CA LEU A 11 26.29 13.42 -9.51
C LEU A 11 24.82 13.29 -9.11
N GLU A 12 24.00 14.30 -9.39
CA GLU A 12 22.59 14.28 -9.02
C GLU A 12 21.75 13.64 -10.13
N ARG A 13 20.85 12.74 -9.71
CA ARG A 13 19.85 12.15 -10.61
C ARG A 13 18.48 12.31 -9.99
N LYS A 14 17.54 12.82 -10.80
CA LYS A 14 16.14 12.88 -10.44
C LYS A 14 15.42 11.72 -11.12
N ILE A 15 14.78 10.88 -10.31
CA ILE A 15 14.02 9.74 -10.80
C ILE A 15 12.55 10.05 -10.60
N THR A 16 11.82 10.23 -11.71
CA THR A 16 10.37 10.38 -11.72
C THR A 16 9.77 9.01 -12.03
N LEU A 17 9.12 8.41 -11.04
CA LEU A 17 8.50 7.09 -11.13
C LEU A 17 6.99 7.23 -11.28
N THR A 18 6.41 6.68 -12.34
CA THR A 18 4.95 6.59 -12.48
C THR A 18 4.50 5.15 -12.23
N LEU A 19 3.72 4.99 -11.15
CA LEU A 19 3.18 3.71 -10.72
C LEU A 19 1.72 3.56 -11.18
N PRO A 20 1.34 2.42 -11.78
CA PRO A 20 -0.07 2.12 -12.04
C PRO A 20 -0.85 2.01 -10.73
N VAL A 21 -2.04 2.61 -10.68
CA VAL A 21 -2.92 2.56 -9.50
C VAL A 21 -3.32 1.11 -9.18
N GLY A 22 -3.52 0.27 -10.21
CA GLY A 22 -3.91 -1.13 -10.02
C GLY A 22 -2.92 -1.95 -9.19
N THR A 23 -1.61 -1.74 -9.37
CA THR A 23 -0.58 -2.42 -8.57
C THR A 23 -0.56 -1.96 -7.12
N ILE A 24 -0.91 -0.69 -6.87
CA ILE A 24 -1.01 -0.16 -5.50
C ILE A 24 -2.23 -0.77 -4.82
N GLN A 25 -3.38 -0.83 -5.50
CA GLN A 25 -4.59 -1.38 -4.93
C GLN A 25 -4.41 -2.86 -4.54
N SER A 26 -3.77 -3.67 -5.37
CA SER A 26 -3.50 -5.08 -5.05
C SER A 26 -2.60 -5.24 -3.82
N GLU A 27 -1.59 -4.36 -3.67
CA GLU A 27 -0.67 -4.38 -2.54
C GLU A 27 -1.39 -3.94 -1.25
N VAL A 28 -2.23 -2.91 -1.34
CA VAL A 28 -3.08 -2.43 -0.25
C VAL A 28 -4.03 -3.54 0.21
N ASP A 29 -4.73 -4.20 -0.70
CA ASP A 29 -5.66 -5.29 -0.37
C ASP A 29 -4.95 -6.48 0.28
N SER A 30 -3.75 -6.83 -0.21
CA SER A 30 -2.90 -7.87 0.37
C SER A 30 -2.49 -7.52 1.81
N ARG A 31 -2.11 -6.26 2.05
CA ARG A 31 -1.73 -5.77 3.38
C ARG A 31 -2.92 -5.71 4.34
N LEU A 32 -4.08 -5.26 3.87
CA LEU A 32 -5.33 -5.26 4.64
C LEU A 32 -5.76 -6.68 5.01
N LYS A 33 -5.62 -7.66 4.11
CA LYS A 33 -5.87 -9.10 4.39
C LYS A 33 -4.96 -9.64 5.50
N LYS A 34 -3.68 -9.27 5.49
CA LYS A 34 -2.72 -9.69 6.54
C LYS A 34 -3.07 -9.05 7.88
N LEU A 35 -3.37 -7.75 7.89
CA LEU A 35 -3.76 -7.01 9.09
C LEU A 35 -5.08 -7.53 9.66
N ALA A 36 -6.08 -7.83 8.84
CA ALA A 36 -7.38 -8.33 9.29
C ALA A 36 -7.27 -9.63 10.12
N ARG A 37 -6.21 -10.43 9.92
CA ARG A 37 -5.95 -11.67 10.68
C ARG A 37 -5.34 -11.44 12.07
N THR A 38 -4.65 -10.32 12.27
CA THR A 38 -3.91 -10.03 13.51
C THR A 38 -4.53 -8.91 14.33
N VAL A 39 -5.35 -8.05 13.70
CA VAL A 39 -5.98 -6.91 14.35
C VAL A 39 -6.99 -7.38 15.39
N LYS A 40 -6.85 -6.82 16.59
CA LYS A 40 -7.83 -6.87 17.68
C LYS A 40 -8.56 -5.52 17.69
N MET A 41 -9.86 -5.54 17.39
CA MET A 41 -10.74 -4.40 17.54
C MET A 41 -11.85 -4.73 18.52
N ASP A 42 -12.23 -3.73 19.32
CA ASP A 42 -13.29 -3.88 20.30
C ASP A 42 -14.63 -4.21 19.60
N GLY A 43 -15.33 -5.22 20.12
CA GLY A 43 -16.55 -5.76 19.51
C GLY A 43 -16.32 -6.89 18.48
N PHE A 44 -15.08 -7.18 18.08
CA PHE A 44 -14.78 -8.28 17.15
C PHE A 44 -13.78 -9.28 17.74
N ARG A 45 -13.99 -10.57 17.46
CA ARG A 45 -13.00 -11.60 17.79
C ARG A 45 -11.72 -11.34 16.98
N PRO A 46 -10.52 -11.42 17.59
CA PRO A 46 -9.25 -11.26 16.87
C PRO A 46 -9.22 -12.10 15.60
N GLY A 47 -8.86 -11.49 14.47
CA GLY A 47 -8.81 -12.17 13.17
C GLY A 47 -10.16 -12.32 12.43
N LYS A 48 -11.27 -11.84 13.02
CA LYS A 48 -12.63 -11.89 12.44
C LYS A 48 -13.25 -10.50 12.31
N VAL A 49 -12.43 -9.51 11.96
CA VAL A 49 -12.87 -8.13 11.70
C VAL A 49 -13.23 -7.97 10.22
N PRO A 50 -14.39 -7.39 9.86
CA PRO A 50 -14.76 -7.12 8.48
C PRO A 50 -13.80 -6.13 7.80
N MET A 51 -13.48 -6.37 6.53
CA MET A 51 -12.56 -5.53 5.75
C MET A 51 -12.99 -4.07 5.66
N ASN A 52 -14.29 -3.79 5.59
CA ASN A 52 -14.81 -2.42 5.54
C ASN A 52 -14.43 -1.60 6.78
N VAL A 53 -14.37 -2.23 7.96
CA VAL A 53 -14.00 -1.56 9.21
C VAL A 53 -12.48 -1.42 9.32
N VAL A 54 -11.71 -2.37 8.79
CA VAL A 54 -10.24 -2.30 8.75
C VAL A 54 -9.75 -1.24 7.76
N ALA A 55 -10.44 -1.05 6.63
CA ALA A 55 -10.10 -0.05 5.62
C ALA A 55 -10.50 1.38 5.99
N GLN A 56 -11.44 1.55 6.94
CA GLN A 56 -11.89 2.87 7.41
C GLN A 56 -10.95 3.49 8.47
N ARG A 57 -9.96 2.73 8.96
CA ARG A 57 -8.86 3.22 9.81
C ARG A 57 -7.57 3.34 9.01
#